data_AF-A0ABD5Z9I4-F1
#
_entry.id   AF-A0ABD5Z9I4-F1
#
_cell.length_a   1.000
_cell.length_b   1.000
_cell.length_c   1.000
_cell.angle_alpha   90.00
_cell.angle_beta   90.00
_cell.angle_gamma   90.00
#
_symmetry.space_group_name_H-M   'P 1'
#
loop_
_entity.id
_entity.type
_entity.pdbx_description
1 polymer ?
#
loop_
_entity_poly.entity_id
_entity_poly.type
_entity_poly.pdbx_seq_one_letter_code
_entity_poly.pdbx_strand_id
1 'polypeptide(L)'
;MEFDVREATHDDYDAVVAFTEDTWPDREGGDYIPRIYHDWIEGDERETFVAEPRAEPRSADSASGDEPRPGRKSGRNRTSSSRPT
;
A
#
# COMPACT_ATOMS: atom_id res chain seq x y z
N MET A 1 10.54 -4.72 10.00
CA MET A 1 9.14 -4.26 9.88
C MET A 1 9.05 -2.99 10.69
N GLU A 2 8.86 -1.87 10.01
CA GLU A 2 8.75 -0.54 10.61
C GLU A 2 7.26 -0.16 10.67
N PHE A 3 6.87 0.66 11.64
CA PHE A 3 5.48 1.05 11.87
C PHE A 3 5.39 2.54 12.09
N ASP A 4 4.35 3.16 11.54
CA ASP A 4 3.94 4.52 11.84
C ASP A 4 2.85 4.46 12.92
N VAL A 5 2.93 5.33 13.92
CA VAL A 5 1.97 5.36 15.04
C VAL A 5 1.22 6.68 15.01
N ARG A 6 -0.11 6.62 15.09
CA ARG A 6 -1.00 7.79 15.14
C ARG A 6 -2.14 7.58 16.13
N GLU A 7 -2.83 8.66 16.50
CA GLU A 7 -4.05 8.57 17.28
C GLU A 7 -5.13 7.77 16.54
N ALA A 8 -5.90 7.02 17.32
CA ALA A 8 -7.02 6.24 16.82
C ALA A 8 -8.21 7.14 16.47
N THR A 9 -8.83 6.84 15.34
CA THR A 9 -9.99 7.54 14.80
C THR A 9 -11.19 6.60 14.71
N HIS A 10 -12.39 7.14 14.52
CA HIS A 10 -13.58 6.31 14.35
C HIS A 10 -13.50 5.38 13.13
N ASP A 11 -12.74 5.75 12.09
CA ASP A 11 -12.56 4.94 10.88
C ASP A 11 -11.73 3.67 11.13
N ASP A 12 -11.00 3.59 12.24
CA ASP A 12 -10.20 2.42 12.62
C ASP A 12 -11.05 1.28 13.21
N TYR A 13 -12.36 1.49 13.37
CA TYR A 13 -13.29 0.54 13.97
C TYR A 13 -13.22 -0.84 13.32
N ASP A 14 -13.32 -0.91 11.99
CA ASP A 14 -13.35 -2.20 11.27
C ASP A 14 -12.05 -2.99 11.46
N ALA A 15 -10.91 -2.30 11.54
CA ALA A 15 -9.62 -2.93 11.81
C ALA A 15 -9.52 -3.45 13.25
N VAL A 16 -10.08 -2.71 14.21
CA VAL A 16 -10.15 -3.13 15.63
C VAL A 16 -11.08 -4.33 15.80
N VAL A 17 -12.22 -4.34 15.11
CA VAL A 17 -13.14 -5.49 15.07
C VAL A 17 -12.42 -6.71 14.53
N ALA A 18 -11.87 -6.62 13.31
CA ALA A 18 -11.17 -7.73 12.69
C ALA A 18 -9.99 -8.26 13.53
N PHE A 19 -9.31 -7.38 14.26
CA PHE A 19 -8.24 -7.78 15.19
C PHE A 19 -8.77 -8.49 16.43
N THR A 20 -9.91 -8.05 16.98
CA THR A 20 -10.42 -8.55 18.26
C THR A 20 -11.28 -9.81 18.11
N GLU A 21 -12.07 -9.93 17.04
CA GLU A 21 -13.00 -11.05 16.81
C GLU A 21 -12.35 -12.45 16.86
N ASP A 22 -11.09 -12.57 16.44
CA ASP A 22 -10.34 -13.84 16.46
C ASP A 22 -9.51 -14.06 17.72
N THR A 23 -9.39 -13.04 18.59
CA THR A 23 -8.41 -13.06 19.69
C THR A 23 -8.96 -13.72 20.97
N TRP A 24 -10.25 -13.60 21.26
CA TRP A 24 -10.84 -14.18 22.49
C TRP A 24 -12.12 -15.02 22.29
N PRO A 25 -12.10 -16.04 21.41
CA PRO A 25 -13.27 -16.89 21.17
C PRO A 25 -13.69 -17.71 22.41
N ASP A 26 -12.76 -18.04 23.32
CA ASP A 26 -13.02 -18.92 24.47
C ASP A 26 -13.51 -18.19 25.74
N ARG A 27 -13.68 -16.86 25.72
CA ARG A 27 -14.15 -16.11 26.90
C ARG A 27 -15.67 -16.01 26.94
N GLU A 28 -16.26 -16.37 28.08
CA GLU A 28 -17.68 -16.16 28.41
C GLU A 28 -18.01 -14.65 28.39
N GLY A 29 -18.44 -14.13 27.24
CA GLY A 29 -18.78 -12.71 27.04
C GLY A 29 -18.52 -12.18 25.62
N GLY A 30 -17.67 -12.87 24.85
CA GLY A 30 -17.21 -12.46 23.53
C GLY A 30 -16.44 -11.13 23.56
N ASP A 31 -16.06 -10.63 22.38
CA ASP A 31 -15.33 -9.38 22.28
C ASP A 31 -16.21 -8.17 22.65
N TYR A 32 -15.80 -7.48 23.72
CA TYR A 32 -16.46 -6.28 24.23
C TYR A 32 -15.84 -5.00 23.69
N ILE A 33 -14.61 -5.07 23.16
CA ILE A 33 -13.90 -3.92 22.62
C ILE A 33 -14.69 -3.25 21.48
N PRO A 34 -15.23 -3.97 20.48
CA PRO A 34 -16.11 -3.38 19.47
C PRO A 34 -17.33 -2.66 20.02
N ARG A 35 -17.83 -3.06 21.20
CA ARG A 35 -19.06 -2.51 21.78
C ARG A 35 -18.83 -1.16 22.44
N ILE A 36 -17.63 -0.93 22.96
CA ILE A 36 -17.27 0.29 23.68
C ILE A 36 -16.28 1.18 22.91
N TYR A 37 -15.85 0.78 21.71
CA TYR A 37 -14.77 1.45 20.99
C TYR A 37 -15.05 2.94 20.79
N HIS A 38 -16.23 3.29 20.28
CA HIS A 38 -16.60 4.69 20.03
C HIS A 38 -16.57 5.52 21.32
N ASP A 39 -17.12 4.99 22.41
CA ASP A 39 -17.16 5.67 23.71
C ASP A 39 -15.76 5.78 24.35
N TRP A 40 -14.94 4.73 24.20
CA TRP A 40 -13.57 4.68 24.72
C TRP A 40 -12.70 5.69 23.99
N ILE A 41 -12.81 5.75 22.67
CA ILE A 41 -12.12 6.80 21.95
C ILE A 41 -12.76 8.13 22.36
N GLU A 42 -14.06 8.40 22.36
CA GLU A 42 -14.61 9.74 22.71
C GLU A 42 -14.24 10.37 24.08
N GLY A 43 -13.72 9.63 25.06
CA GLY A 43 -13.39 10.13 26.40
C GLY A 43 -12.31 11.22 26.50
N ASP A 44 -12.31 11.98 27.60
CA ASP A 44 -11.37 13.08 27.85
C ASP A 44 -9.92 12.64 28.17
N GLU A 45 -9.67 11.35 28.41
CA GLU A 45 -8.36 10.76 28.77
C GLU A 45 -7.87 9.75 27.72
N ARG A 46 -7.86 10.15 26.45
CA ARG A 46 -7.50 9.28 25.31
C ARG A 46 -5.99 9.04 25.18
N GLU A 47 -5.58 7.80 25.44
CA GLU A 47 -4.24 7.29 25.08
C GLU A 47 -4.36 6.10 24.09
N THR A 48 -5.28 6.18 23.13
CA THR A 48 -5.47 5.11 22.12
C THR A 48 -4.74 5.45 20.83
N PHE A 49 -3.79 4.58 20.46
CA PHE A 49 -2.96 4.74 19.26
C PHE A 49 -3.09 3.51 18.36
N VAL A 50 -3.03 3.75 17.05
CA VAL A 50 -2.98 2.72 16.01
C VAL A 50 -1.57 2.69 15.44
N ALA A 51 -1.01 1.49 15.32
CA ALA A 51 0.25 1.24 14.63
C ALA A 51 -0.03 0.63 13.26
N GLU A 52 0.30 1.36 12.20
CA GLU A 52 0.17 0.89 10.83
C GLU A 52 1.54 0.49 10.26
N PRO A 53 1.65 -0.63 9.55
CA PRO A 53 2.91 -1.03 8.94
C PRO A 53 3.32 0.03 7.93
N ARG A 54 4.55 0.53 8.07
CA ARG A 54 5.09 1.52 7.15
C ARG A 54 5.13 0.91 5.76
N ALA A 55 4.38 1.49 4.82
CA ALA A 55 4.42 1.07 3.44
C ALA A 55 5.87 1.24 2.95
N GLU A 56 6.55 0.13 2.63
CA GLU A 56 7.85 0.24 1.99
C GLU A 56 7.66 1.07 0.72
N PRO A 57 8.50 2.09 0.46
CA PRO A 57 8.42 2.81 -0.79
C PRO A 57 8.58 1.78 -1.90
N ARG A 58 7.50 1.50 -2.63
CA ARG A 58 7.49 0.61 -3.79
C ARG A 58 8.65 1.08 -4.65
N SER A 59 9.76 0.32 -4.65
CA SER A 59 11.05 0.83 -5.10
C SER A 59 10.87 1.49 -6.46
N ALA A 60 10.92 2.82 -6.49
CA ALA A 60 10.81 3.62 -7.71
C ALA A 60 12.09 3.50 -8.57
N ASP A 61 12.92 2.50 -8.29
CA ASP A 61 14.21 2.22 -8.90
C ASP A 61 14.16 0.84 -9.56
N SER A 62 13.34 0.72 -10.61
CA SER A 62 13.43 -0.35 -11.61
C SER A 62 12.91 0.09 -12.99
N ALA A 63 12.50 1.35 -13.14
CA ALA A 63 12.20 1.95 -14.43
C ALA A 63 13.40 2.78 -14.93
N SER A 64 14.57 2.16 -15.04
CA SER A 64 15.67 2.68 -15.86
C SER A 64 16.40 1.50 -16.48
N GLY A 65 15.80 0.93 -17.51
CA GLY A 65 16.27 -0.29 -18.15
C GLY A 65 15.78 -0.42 -19.58
N ASP A 66 15.68 0.68 -20.32
CA ASP A 66 15.64 0.63 -21.79
C ASP A 66 16.21 1.94 -22.36
N GLU A 67 17.53 2.07 -22.29
CA GLU A 67 18.23 3.05 -23.13
C GLU A 67 18.33 2.43 -24.54
N PRO A 68 17.74 3.05 -25.57
CA PRO A 68 17.81 2.50 -26.92
C PRO A 68 19.24 2.62 -27.44
N ARG A 69 19.87 1.47 -27.72
CA ARG A 69 21.20 1.41 -28.32
C ARG A 69 21.24 2.28 -29.60
N PRO A 70 22.24 3.17 -29.78
CA PRO A 70 22.32 3.96 -31.00
C PRO A 70 22.52 3.03 -32.20
N GLY A 71 21.54 3.06 -33.10
CA GLY A 71 21.49 2.26 -34.32
C GLY A 71 22.76 2.45 -35.15
N ARG A 72 23.47 1.35 -35.40
CA ARG A 72 24.50 1.29 -36.43
C ARG A 72 23.85 1.63 -37.77
N LYS A 73 24.26 2.75 -38.36
CA LYS A 73 23.86 3.14 -39.73
C LYS A 73 24.35 2.06 -40.70
N SER A 74 23.50 1.12 -41.07
CA SER A 74 23.75 0.26 -42.23
C SER A 74 23.30 1.02 -43.46
N GLY A 75 24.20 1.81 -44.02
CA GLY A 75 24.06 2.33 -45.38
C GLY A 75 24.02 1.15 -46.35
N ARG A 76 22.84 0.87 -46.91
CA ARG A 76 22.71 0.10 -48.14
C ARG A 76 21.82 0.88 -49.09
N ASN A 77 22.51 1.68 -49.90
CA ASN A 77 22.00 2.32 -51.10
C ASN A 77 21.56 1.24 -52.10
N ARG A 78 20.25 1.08 -52.26
CA ARG A 78 19.66 0.32 -53.37
C ARG A 78 19.22 1.33 -54.41
N THR A 79 20.05 1.49 -55.44
CA THR A 79 19.69 2.15 -56.68
C THR A 79 18.65 1.29 -57.40
N SER A 80 17.37 1.60 -57.20
CA SER A 80 16.32 1.19 -58.12
C SER A 80 16.05 2.38 -59.02
N SER A 81 16.76 2.47 -60.14
CA SER A 81 16.36 3.36 -61.24
C SER A 81 15.04 2.86 -61.80
N SER A 82 14.02 3.68 -61.63
CA SER A 82 12.71 3.59 -62.24
C SER A 82 12.81 3.41 -63.76
N ARG A 83 12.08 2.45 -64.32
CA ARG A 83 11.58 2.50 -65.70
C ARG A 83 10.12 2.96 -65.65
N PRO A 84 9.77 4.12 -66.24
CA PRO A 84 8.38 4.40 -66.58
C PRO A 84 8.06 3.84 -67.97
N THR A 85 6.87 3.22 -68.04
CA THR A 85 5.93 3.00 -69.16
C THR A 85 6.47 3.04 -70.59
#